data_AF-A0A090S5T1-F1
#
_entry.id   AF-A0A090S5T1-F1
#
_cell.length_a   1.000
_cell.length_b   1.000
_cell.length_c   1.000
_cell.angle_alpha   90.00
_cell.angle_beta   90.00
_cell.angle_gamma   90.00
#
_symmetry.space_group_name_H-M   'P 1'
#
loop_
_entity.id
_entity.type
_entity.pdbx_description
1 polymer ?
#
loop_
_entity_poly.entity_id
_entity_poly.type
_entity_poly.pdbx_seq_one_letter_code
_entity_poly.pdbx_strand_id
1 'polypeptide(L)'
;MRQLIAKEITSAFDRKIIRNDRLTHFSISEPPYLSGELRTSLESLSLVSRRCVYFALLMGITIDQASSLTWNEVKQMRESGLMVDQDAALDVLDQLPRHFRSPLVFWEMSSQNQPVSLIGLRAEVETIFCMTYDELMEKFQTMLFVDPSIHADELRQIWRAN
;
A
#
# COMPACT_ATOMS: atom_id res chain seq x y z
N MET A 1 -13.59 -20.40 -1.01
CA MET A 1 -12.98 -19.66 -2.15
C MET A 1 -11.52 -19.29 -1.87
N ARG A 2 -11.19 -18.58 -0.77
CA ARG A 2 -9.80 -18.22 -0.39
C ARG A 2 -8.81 -19.39 -0.28
N GLN A 3 -9.23 -20.51 0.32
CA GLN A 3 -8.40 -21.72 0.41
C GLN A 3 -8.09 -22.36 -0.96
N LEU A 4 -8.99 -22.22 -1.94
CA LEU A 4 -8.78 -22.75 -3.28
C LEU A 4 -7.71 -21.93 -4.01
N ILE A 5 -7.80 -20.60 -3.93
CA ILE A 5 -6.82 -19.67 -4.52
C ILE A 5 -5.43 -19.88 -3.91
N ALA A 6 -5.33 -19.98 -2.59
CA ALA A 6 -4.05 -20.25 -1.92
C ALA A 6 -3.44 -21.58 -2.39
N LYS A 7 -4.25 -22.64 -2.49
CA LYS A 7 -3.81 -23.95 -2.97
C LYS A 7 -3.34 -23.92 -4.43
N GLU A 8 -4.01 -23.16 -5.29
CA GLU A 8 -3.61 -23.01 -6.69
C GLU A 8 -2.33 -22.19 -6.86
N ILE A 9 -2.14 -21.13 -6.06
CA ILE A 9 -0.91 -20.33 -6.06
C ILE A 9 0.29 -21.18 -5.60
N THR A 10 0.13 -21.96 -4.52
CA THR A 10 1.18 -22.90 -4.06
C THR A 10 1.51 -23.93 -5.15
N SER A 11 0.50 -24.52 -5.77
CA SER A 11 0.68 -25.48 -6.89
C SER A 11 1.39 -24.84 -8.10
N ALA A 12 1.09 -23.57 -8.42
CA ALA A 12 1.73 -22.85 -9.52
C ALA A 12 3.19 -22.49 -9.21
N PHE A 13 3.52 -22.18 -7.96
CA PHE A 13 4.89 -21.98 -7.50
C PHE A 13 5.71 -23.27 -7.58
N ASP A 14 5.16 -24.40 -7.08
CA ASP A 14 5.81 -25.71 -7.14
C ASP A 14 6.11 -26.14 -8.59
N ARG A 15 5.23 -25.74 -9.53
CA ARG A 15 5.41 -25.97 -10.97
C ARG A 15 6.35 -24.98 -11.66
N LYS A 16 6.98 -24.07 -10.91
CA LYS A 16 7.85 -22.98 -11.41
C LYS A 16 7.17 -22.06 -12.44
N ILE A 17 5.85 -22.00 -12.44
CA ILE A 17 5.06 -21.13 -13.34
C ILE A 17 5.14 -19.69 -12.85
N ILE A 18 5.19 -19.50 -11.52
CA ILE A 18 5.41 -18.22 -10.86
C ILE A 18 6.81 -18.25 -10.24
N ARG A 19 7.69 -17.33 -10.62
CA ARG A 19 8.97 -17.10 -9.94
C ARG A 19 8.81 -15.93 -9.00
N ASN A 20 8.64 -16.23 -7.72
CA ASN A 20 8.71 -15.23 -6.67
C ASN A 20 9.67 -15.73 -5.59
N ASP A 21 10.83 -15.11 -5.49
CA ASP A 21 11.93 -15.54 -4.62
C ASP A 21 11.59 -15.44 -3.11
N ARG A 22 10.44 -14.84 -2.77
CA ARG A 22 9.97 -14.65 -1.39
C ARG A 22 9.10 -15.79 -0.84
N LEU A 23 8.86 -16.86 -1.61
CA LEU A 23 7.95 -17.95 -1.24
C LEU A 23 8.60 -19.11 -0.45
N THR A 24 9.88 -19.03 -0.10
CA THR A 24 10.62 -20.12 0.59
C THR A 24 10.19 -20.42 2.03
N HIS A 25 9.31 -19.62 2.63
CA HIS A 25 8.85 -19.78 4.02
C HIS A 25 7.33 -19.94 4.18
N PHE A 26 6.61 -20.35 3.13
CA PHE A 26 5.16 -20.47 3.18
C PHE A 26 4.69 -21.68 4.01
N SER A 27 4.22 -21.44 5.24
CA SER A 27 3.38 -22.38 5.99
C SER A 27 1.92 -22.18 5.60
N ILE A 28 1.22 -23.26 5.24
CA ILE A 28 -0.18 -23.29 4.75
C ILE A 28 -1.18 -23.06 5.91
N SER A 29 -0.93 -22.07 6.76
CA SER A 29 -1.81 -21.76 7.89
C SER A 29 -2.77 -20.61 7.56
N GLU A 30 -2.33 -19.64 6.75
CA GLU A 30 -3.17 -18.52 6.29
C GLU A 30 -2.92 -18.20 4.81
N PRO A 31 -3.97 -17.87 4.03
CA PRO A 31 -3.80 -17.42 2.65
C PRO A 31 -2.96 -16.12 2.62
N PRO A 32 -2.11 -15.93 1.59
CA PRO A 32 -1.34 -14.70 1.40
C PRO A 32 -2.27 -13.48 1.37
N TYR A 33 -1.83 -12.37 1.96
CA TYR A 33 -2.46 -11.08 1.73
C TYR A 33 -2.23 -10.68 0.27
N LEU A 34 -3.29 -10.25 -0.41
CA LEU A 34 -3.24 -9.93 -1.84
C LEU A 34 -3.26 -8.42 -2.07
N SER A 35 -2.60 -7.95 -3.14
CA SER A 35 -2.64 -6.52 -3.50
C SER A 35 -4.05 -6.01 -3.82
N GLY A 36 -4.94 -6.88 -4.32
CA GLY A 36 -6.36 -6.53 -4.47
C GLY A 36 -7.10 -6.34 -3.14
N GLU A 37 -6.71 -7.06 -2.08
CA GLU A 37 -7.26 -6.86 -0.73
C GLU A 37 -6.77 -5.54 -0.14
N LEU A 38 -5.46 -5.26 -0.27
CA LEU A 38 -4.89 -3.97 0.09
C LEU A 38 -5.60 -2.82 -0.63
N ARG A 39 -5.77 -2.89 -1.95
CA ARG A 39 -6.46 -1.86 -2.74
C ARG A 39 -7.88 -1.63 -2.22
N THR A 40 -8.64 -2.69 -1.99
CA THR A 40 -10.02 -2.60 -1.53
C THR A 40 -10.12 -1.92 -0.17
N SER A 41 -9.25 -2.28 0.78
CA SER A 41 -9.22 -1.65 2.11
C SER A 41 -8.72 -0.20 2.05
N LEU A 42 -7.74 0.09 1.19
CA LEU A 42 -7.29 1.46 0.94
C LEU A 42 -8.38 2.33 0.29
N GLU A 43 -9.28 1.72 -0.50
CA GLU A 43 -10.36 2.43 -1.19
C GLU A 43 -11.41 3.04 -0.27
N SER A 44 -11.55 2.55 0.96
CA SER A 44 -12.44 3.16 1.96
C SER A 44 -11.88 4.40 2.65
N LEU A 45 -10.58 4.68 2.48
CA LEU A 45 -9.94 5.91 2.97
C LEU A 45 -10.09 7.05 1.96
N SER A 46 -10.02 8.28 2.46
CA SER A 46 -9.85 9.48 1.62
C SER A 46 -8.62 9.33 0.71
N LEU A 47 -8.58 10.08 -0.41
CA LEU A 47 -7.44 9.98 -1.34
C LEU A 47 -6.11 10.33 -0.67
N VAL A 48 -6.08 11.34 0.20
CA VAL A 48 -4.85 11.77 0.89
C VAL A 48 -4.46 10.74 1.95
N SER A 49 -5.42 10.28 2.76
CA SER A 49 -5.21 9.22 3.76
C SER A 49 -4.68 7.94 3.12
N ARG A 50 -5.29 7.51 2.02
CA ARG A 50 -4.82 6.36 1.22
C ARG A 50 -3.37 6.49 0.79
N ARG A 51 -3.00 7.66 0.25
CA ARG A 51 -1.63 7.93 -0.20
C ARG A 51 -0.66 7.97 0.96
N CYS A 52 -1.05 8.55 2.10
CA CYS A 52 -0.24 8.58 3.31
C CYS A 52 0.06 7.17 3.84
N VAL A 53 -0.97 6.32 3.94
CA VAL A 53 -0.82 4.93 4.39
C VAL A 53 0.04 4.13 3.42
N TYR A 54 -0.23 4.25 2.11
CA TYR A 54 0.54 3.53 1.10
C TYR A 54 2.02 3.97 1.08
N PHE A 55 2.28 5.27 1.20
CA PHE A 55 3.64 5.78 1.35
C PHE A 55 4.34 5.23 2.59
N ALA A 56 3.64 5.21 3.73
CA ALA A 56 4.19 4.69 4.98
C ALA A 56 4.58 3.20 4.85
N LEU A 57 3.75 2.40 4.19
CA LEU A 57 4.01 0.99 3.88
C LEU A 57 5.22 0.80 2.96
N LEU A 58 5.32 1.60 1.88
CA LEU A 58 6.46 1.54 0.95
C LEU A 58 7.78 1.90 1.63
N MET A 59 7.75 2.92 2.48
CA MET A 59 8.93 3.42 3.19
C MET A 59 9.26 2.62 4.46
N GLY A 60 8.39 1.70 4.90
CA GLY A 60 8.59 0.95 6.14
C GLY A 60 8.57 1.82 7.40
N ILE A 61 7.82 2.94 7.39
CA ILE A 61 7.72 3.89 8.51
C ILE A 61 6.31 3.84 9.13
N THR A 62 6.12 4.47 10.29
CA THR A 62 4.79 4.54 10.91
C THR A 62 3.87 5.53 10.21
N ILE A 63 2.55 5.33 10.32
CA ILE A 63 1.55 6.31 9.83
C ILE A 63 1.77 7.68 10.46
N ASP A 64 2.13 7.72 11.74
CA ASP A 64 2.36 8.98 12.47
C ASP A 64 3.59 9.74 11.93
N GLN A 65 4.65 9.01 11.55
CA GLN A 65 5.81 9.60 10.87
C GLN A 65 5.44 10.11 9.48
N ALA A 66 4.68 9.34 8.71
CA ALA A 66 4.25 9.76 7.38
C ALA A 66 3.31 10.97 7.43
N SER A 67 2.34 11.00 8.35
CA SER A 67 1.33 12.07 8.45
C SER A 67 1.89 13.40 8.97
N SER A 68 3.05 13.37 9.64
CA SER A 68 3.79 14.55 10.08
C SER A 68 4.90 14.98 9.12
N LEU A 69 5.15 14.21 8.05
CA LEU A 69 6.24 14.42 7.12
C LEU A 69 6.10 15.77 6.38
N THR A 70 7.20 16.50 6.30
CA THR A 70 7.31 17.77 5.59
C THR A 70 8.08 17.62 4.27
N TRP A 71 7.86 18.56 3.34
CA TRP A 71 8.60 18.60 2.08
C TRP A 71 10.12 18.80 2.26
N ASN A 72 10.53 19.43 3.37
CA ASN A 72 11.95 19.57 3.70
C ASN A 72 12.56 18.22 4.13
N GLU A 73 11.84 17.43 4.92
CA GLU A 73 12.28 16.08 5.29
C GLU A 73 12.32 15.16 4.08
N VAL A 74 11.32 15.22 3.19
CA VAL A 74 11.36 14.50 1.89
C VAL A 74 12.61 14.85 1.09
N LYS A 75 12.97 16.15 1.03
CA LYS A 75 14.18 16.59 0.35
C LYS A 75 15.43 15.97 1.00
N GLN A 76 15.52 15.97 2.32
CA GLN A 76 16.63 15.34 3.05
C GLN A 76 16.69 13.82 2.83
N MET A 77 15.55 13.14 2.76
CA MET A 77 15.46 11.70 2.47
C MET A 77 15.93 11.37 1.05
N ARG A 78 15.64 12.25 0.07
CA ARG A 78 16.14 12.11 -1.30
C ARG A 78 17.67 12.32 -1.35
N GLU A 79 18.17 13.34 -0.67
CA GLU A 79 19.60 13.67 -0.64
C GLU A 79 20.45 12.63 0.10
N SER A 80 19.90 11.98 1.13
CA SER A 80 20.60 10.93 1.90
C SER A 80 20.62 9.56 1.22
N GLY A 81 19.90 9.40 0.11
CA GLY A 81 19.79 8.13 -0.61
C GLY A 81 18.71 7.18 -0.10
N LEU A 82 17.94 7.56 0.94
CA LEU A 82 16.93 6.70 1.56
C LEU A 82 15.77 6.33 0.61
N MET A 83 15.54 7.14 -0.42
CA MET A 83 14.46 6.96 -1.38
C MET A 83 14.90 6.47 -2.77
N VAL A 84 16.20 6.15 -2.96
CA VAL A 84 16.75 5.88 -4.31
C VAL A 84 16.14 4.63 -4.96
N ASP A 85 15.83 3.61 -4.18
CA ASP A 85 15.25 2.36 -4.68
C ASP A 85 13.71 2.28 -4.47
N GLN A 86 13.07 3.41 -4.21
CA GLN A 86 11.65 3.49 -3.81
C GLN A 86 10.81 4.26 -4.84
N ASP A 87 10.87 3.85 -6.11
CA ASP A 87 10.17 4.50 -7.23
C ASP A 87 8.67 4.70 -6.95
N ALA A 88 7.99 3.67 -6.44
CA ALA A 88 6.58 3.76 -6.09
C ALA A 88 6.29 4.81 -5.00
N ALA A 89 7.22 5.03 -4.06
CA ALA A 89 7.06 6.05 -3.02
C ALA A 89 7.23 7.45 -3.61
N LEU A 90 8.16 7.61 -4.56
CA LEU A 90 8.34 8.86 -5.31
C LEU A 90 7.10 9.18 -6.14
N ASP A 91 6.51 8.19 -6.81
CA ASP A 91 5.27 8.34 -7.58
C ASP A 91 4.12 8.84 -6.70
N VAL A 92 4.00 8.35 -5.47
CA VAL A 92 2.99 8.85 -4.52
C VAL A 92 3.20 10.33 -4.23
N LEU A 93 4.44 10.74 -3.98
CA LEU A 93 4.78 12.14 -3.68
C LEU A 93 4.50 13.07 -4.86
N ASP A 94 4.86 12.64 -6.07
CA ASP A 94 4.74 13.48 -7.27
C ASP A 94 3.29 13.73 -7.68
N GLN A 95 2.36 12.88 -7.23
CA GLN A 95 0.93 13.04 -7.45
C GLN A 95 0.22 13.92 -6.40
N LEU A 96 0.91 14.35 -5.33
CA LEU A 96 0.29 15.12 -4.25
C LEU A 96 0.36 16.64 -4.50
N PRO A 97 -0.75 17.37 -4.29
CA PRO A 97 -0.72 18.82 -4.38
C PRO A 97 0.10 19.40 -3.22
N ARG A 98 1.00 20.34 -3.55
CA ARG A 98 1.73 21.11 -2.54
C ARG A 98 0.89 22.29 -2.06
N HIS A 99 0.63 22.36 -0.76
CA HIS A 99 -0.04 23.52 -0.19
C HIS A 99 0.97 24.63 0.11
N PHE A 100 0.70 25.86 -0.36
CA PHE A 100 1.64 26.98 -0.19
C PHE A 100 1.93 27.34 1.27
N ARG A 101 0.92 27.19 2.15
CA ARG A 101 1.02 27.60 3.58
C ARG A 101 1.30 26.45 4.55
N SER A 102 1.44 25.22 4.06
CA SER A 102 1.73 24.06 4.92
C SER A 102 3.02 23.40 4.47
N PRO A 103 3.95 23.12 5.40
CA PRO A 103 5.13 22.34 5.07
C PRO A 103 4.81 20.85 4.88
N LEU A 104 3.63 20.39 5.31
CA LEU A 104 3.24 18.98 5.29
C LEU A 104 3.10 18.44 3.86
N VAL A 105 3.53 17.20 3.69
CA VAL A 105 3.37 16.41 2.47
C VAL A 105 1.93 15.91 2.36
N PHE A 106 1.46 15.27 3.43
CA PHE A 106 0.11 14.75 3.55
C PHE A 106 -0.71 15.70 4.40
N TRP A 107 -1.74 16.28 3.81
CA TRP A 107 -2.56 17.28 4.47
C TRP A 107 -4.00 17.22 3.93
N GLU A 108 -4.94 17.58 4.79
CA GLU A 108 -6.35 17.77 4.44
C GLU A 108 -6.82 19.16 4.82
N MET A 109 -7.90 19.62 4.18
CA MET A 109 -8.53 20.88 4.55
C MET A 109 -9.44 20.67 5.74
N SER A 110 -9.18 21.38 6.82
CA SER A 110 -10.09 21.45 7.96
C SER A 110 -11.38 22.19 7.61
N SER A 111 -12.39 22.08 8.48
CA SER A 111 -13.64 22.86 8.39
C SER A 111 -13.43 24.38 8.42
N GLN A 112 -12.27 24.84 8.88
CA GLN A 112 -11.87 26.25 8.92
C GLN A 112 -10.98 26.65 7.73
N ASN A 113 -10.94 25.81 6.69
CA ASN A 113 -10.16 26.04 5.47
C ASN A 113 -8.65 26.21 5.76
N GLN A 114 -8.12 25.45 6.72
CA GLN A 114 -6.69 25.39 7.03
C GLN A 114 -6.14 24.00 6.69
N PRO A 115 -4.94 23.90 6.11
CA PRO A 115 -4.28 22.62 5.92
C PRO A 115 -3.90 22.03 7.28
N VAL A 116 -4.33 20.81 7.54
CA VAL A 116 -4.05 20.08 8.80
C VAL A 116 -3.45 18.72 8.50
N SER A 117 -2.71 18.18 9.47
CA SER A 117 -2.21 16.80 9.43
C SER A 117 -3.38 15.81 9.57
N LEU A 118 -3.15 14.56 9.16
CA LEU A 118 -4.10 13.46 9.20
C LEU A 118 -4.19 12.85 10.60
N ILE A 119 -4.65 13.66 11.57
CA ILE A 119 -4.77 13.26 12.97
C ILE A 119 -5.75 12.09 13.08
N GLY A 120 -5.33 11.03 13.78
CA GLY A 120 -6.16 9.84 14.01
C GLY A 120 -6.17 8.82 12.86
N LEU A 121 -5.42 9.07 11.77
CA LEU A 121 -5.36 8.16 10.62
C LEU A 121 -4.95 6.74 11.01
N ARG A 122 -4.04 6.58 12.00
CA ARG A 122 -3.67 5.25 12.49
C ARG A 122 -4.88 4.48 13.01
N ALA A 123 -5.68 5.10 13.88
CA ALA A 123 -6.86 4.45 14.45
C ALA A 123 -7.93 4.16 13.38
N GLU A 124 -8.08 5.05 12.39
CA GLU A 124 -8.96 4.83 11.24
C GLU A 124 -8.50 3.61 10.43
N VAL A 125 -7.20 3.50 10.13
CA VAL A 125 -6.62 2.33 9.44
C VAL A 125 -6.85 1.06 10.24
N GLU A 126 -6.57 1.06 11.53
CA GLU A 126 -6.73 -0.13 12.36
C GLU A 126 -8.20 -0.59 12.41
N THR A 127 -9.14 0.36 12.37
CA THR A 127 -10.58 0.09 12.31
C THR A 127 -10.99 -0.49 10.95
N ILE A 128 -10.51 0.08 9.84
CA ILE A 128 -10.85 -0.34 8.47
C ILE A 128 -10.25 -1.71 8.13
N PHE A 129 -9.00 -1.92 8.50
CA PHE A 129 -8.25 -3.13 8.17
C PHE A 129 -8.51 -4.25 9.18
N CYS A 130 -9.16 -3.97 10.32
CA CYS A 130 -9.39 -4.90 11.41
C CYS A 130 -8.10 -5.57 11.92
N MET A 131 -7.00 -4.83 11.90
CA MET A 131 -5.67 -5.26 12.37
C MET A 131 -4.84 -4.03 12.75
N THR A 132 -3.81 -4.23 13.57
CA THR A 132 -2.85 -3.16 13.89
C THR A 132 -2.06 -2.73 12.66
N TYR A 133 -1.52 -1.50 12.67
CA TYR A 133 -0.65 -1.06 11.57
C TYR A 133 0.60 -1.95 11.42
N ASP A 134 1.14 -2.45 12.52
CA ASP A 134 2.34 -3.29 12.50
C ASP A 134 2.04 -4.65 11.81
N GLU A 135 0.88 -5.25 12.09
CA GLU A 135 0.40 -6.45 11.37
C GLU A 135 0.16 -6.17 9.88
N LEU A 136 -0.38 -4.99 9.55
CA LEU A 136 -0.55 -4.58 8.15
C LEU A 136 0.80 -4.44 7.43
N MET A 137 1.80 -3.86 8.09
CA MET A 137 3.16 -3.73 7.56
C MET A 137 3.78 -5.10 7.29
N GLU A 138 3.68 -6.05 8.22
CA GLU A 138 4.17 -7.42 8.04
C GLU A 138 3.48 -8.12 6.87
N LYS A 139 2.14 -7.99 6.78
CA LYS A 139 1.36 -8.52 5.65
C LYS A 139 1.73 -7.85 4.33
N PHE A 140 2.03 -6.55 4.33
CA PHE A 140 2.47 -5.82 3.14
C PHE A 140 3.81 -6.34 2.61
N GLN A 141 4.78 -6.59 3.50
CA GLN A 141 6.11 -7.08 3.12
C GLN A 141 6.09 -8.48 2.50
N THR A 142 5.13 -9.31 2.92
CA THR A 142 4.92 -10.70 2.48
C THR A 142 3.80 -10.84 1.43
N MET A 143 3.22 -9.71 0.99
CA MET A 143 2.08 -9.66 0.09
C MET A 143 2.38 -10.25 -1.28
N LEU A 144 1.39 -10.90 -1.89
CA LEU A 144 1.44 -11.26 -3.30
C LEU A 144 0.78 -10.17 -4.15
N PHE A 145 1.49 -9.75 -5.20
CA PHE A 145 1.03 -8.77 -6.17
C PHE A 145 0.02 -9.37 -7.16
N VAL A 146 -1.12 -9.79 -6.63
CA VAL A 146 -2.25 -10.32 -7.38
C VAL A 146 -3.49 -9.50 -7.03
N ASP A 147 -4.09 -8.87 -8.04
CA ASP A 147 -5.42 -8.27 -7.94
C ASP A 147 -6.40 -9.11 -8.76
N PRO A 148 -7.22 -9.97 -8.13
CA PRO A 148 -8.14 -10.84 -8.84
C PRO A 148 -9.15 -10.11 -9.74
N SER A 149 -9.48 -8.84 -9.44
CA SER A 149 -10.44 -8.08 -10.23
C SER A 149 -9.83 -7.64 -11.55
N ILE A 150 -8.61 -7.07 -11.49
CA ILE A 150 -7.86 -6.65 -12.68
C ILE A 150 -7.51 -7.87 -13.54
N HIS A 151 -6.99 -8.94 -12.93
CA HIS A 151 -6.60 -10.14 -13.65
C HIS A 151 -7.82 -10.87 -14.28
N ALA A 152 -8.99 -10.86 -13.62
CA ALA A 152 -10.21 -11.42 -14.20
C ALA A 152 -10.69 -10.62 -15.42
N ASP A 153 -10.57 -9.30 -15.39
CA ASP A 153 -10.96 -8.45 -16.52
C ASP A 153 -9.99 -8.57 -17.70
N GLU A 154 -8.68 -8.70 -17.45
CA GLU A 154 -7.68 -9.02 -18.47
C GLU A 154 -7.98 -10.36 -19.15
N LEU A 155 -8.23 -11.42 -18.38
CA LEU A 155 -8.58 -12.74 -18.92
C LEU A 155 -9.88 -12.71 -19.74
N ARG A 156 -10.88 -11.95 -19.29
CA ARG A 156 -12.12 -11.74 -20.05
C ARG A 156 -11.88 -11.00 -21.36
N GLN A 157 -10.98 -10.02 -21.40
CA GLN A 157 -10.63 -9.32 -22.64
C GLN A 157 -9.89 -10.26 -23.60
N ILE A 158 -8.93 -11.04 -23.11
CA ILE A 158 -8.18 -12.01 -23.92
C ILE A 158 -9.11 -13.09 -24.49
N TRP A 159 -10.05 -13.60 -23.69
CA TRP A 159 -10.98 -14.65 -24.14
C TRP A 159 -12.19 -14.15 -24.93
N ARG A 160 -12.50 -12.85 -24.90
CA ARG A 160 -13.48 -12.23 -25.82
C ARG A 160 -12.88 -11.82 -27.16
N ALA A 161 -11.55 -11.77 -27.25
CA ALA A 161 -10.82 -11.42 -28.47
C ALA A 161 -10.45 -12.64 -29.34
N ASN A 162 -10.88 -13.85 -28.96
CA ASN A 162 -10.82 -15.09 -29.75
C ASN A 162 -12.22 -15.59 -30.07
#